data_AF-A0A352UNS6-F1
#
_entry.id   AF-A0A352UNS6-F1
#
_cell.length_a   1.000
_cell.length_b   1.000
_cell.length_c   1.000
_cell.angle_alpha   90.00
_cell.angle_beta   90.00
_cell.angle_gamma   90.00
#
_symmetry.space_group_name_H-M   'P 1'
#
loop_
_entity.id
_entity.type
_entity.pdbx_description
1 polymer ?
#
loop_
_entity_poly.entity_id
_entity_poly.type
_entity_poly.pdbx_seq_one_letter_code
_entity_poly.pdbx_strand_id
1 'polypeptide(L)'
;MAKQIIYGEEARKAIESGVNRLADTVKITLGPKGRNVVLDKKYGSPLITNDGVTIAKEIELEDPFENMGAQTIKEVSTKTNDNAGDGTTTAT
;
A
#
# COMPACT_ATOMS: atom_id res chain seq x y z
N MET A 1 -23.60 -11.46 -2.41
CA MET A 1 -23.12 -11.48 -3.80
C MET A 1 -22.44 -12.81 -4.08
N ALA A 2 -22.50 -13.29 -5.33
CA ALA A 2 -21.73 -14.45 -5.77
C ALA A 2 -20.23 -14.13 -5.83
N LYS A 3 -19.37 -15.13 -5.66
CA LYS A 3 -17.91 -14.95 -5.78
C LYS A 3 -17.53 -14.78 -7.25
N GLN A 4 -16.67 -13.79 -7.53
CA GLN A 4 -16.00 -13.66 -8.81
C GLN A 4 -14.72 -14.51 -8.79
N ILE A 5 -14.42 -15.18 -9.90
CA ILE A 5 -13.27 -16.06 -10.01
C ILE A 5 -12.56 -15.76 -11.33
N ILE A 6 -11.31 -15.32 -11.25
CA ILE A 6 -10.42 -15.05 -12.38
C ILE A 6 -9.16 -15.90 -12.25
N TYR A 7 -8.49 -16.17 -13.38
CA TYR A 7 -7.35 -17.09 -13.44
C TYR A 7 -6.23 -16.56 -14.34
N GLY A 8 -5.08 -17.22 -14.26
CA GLY A 8 -4.00 -17.03 -15.23
C GLY A 8 -3.43 -15.61 -15.23
N GLU A 9 -3.21 -15.08 -16.43
CA GLU A 9 -2.57 -13.78 -16.63
C GLU A 9 -3.41 -12.60 -16.14
N GLU A 10 -4.73 -12.67 -16.31
CA GLU A 10 -5.66 -11.64 -15.86
C GLU A 10 -5.58 -11.45 -14.34
N ALA A 11 -5.60 -12.56 -13.59
CA ALA A 11 -5.43 -12.54 -12.14
C ALA A 11 -4.09 -11.93 -11.70
N ARG A 12 -3.00 -12.30 -12.37
CA ARG A 12 -1.66 -11.78 -12.04
C ARG A 12 -1.54 -10.29 -12.32
N LYS A 13 -2.05 -9.81 -13.46
CA LYS A 13 -2.04 -8.39 -13.81
C LYS A 13 -2.84 -7.53 -12.86
N ALA A 14 -4.02 -8.01 -12.43
CA ALA A 14 -4.83 -7.30 -11.45
C ALA A 14 -4.09 -7.19 -10.10
N ILE A 15 -3.52 -8.28 -9.61
CA ILE A 15 -2.74 -8.28 -8.36
C ILE A 15 -1.52 -7.36 -8.49
N GLU A 16 -0.76 -7.46 -9.59
CA GLU A 16 0.41 -6.62 -9.85
C GLU A 16 0.06 -5.13 -9.90
N SER A 17 -1.05 -4.75 -10.54
CA SER A 17 -1.56 -3.37 -10.56
C SER A 17 -1.78 -2.86 -9.13
N GLY A 18 -2.40 -3.67 -8.28
CA GLY A 18 -2.62 -3.34 -6.87
C GLY A 18 -1.33 -3.17 -6.06
N VAL A 19 -0.38 -4.09 -6.24
CA VAL A 19 0.97 -4.01 -5.65
C VAL A 19 1.67 -2.72 -6.06
N ASN A 20 1.69 -2.42 -7.36
CA ASN A 20 2.35 -1.25 -7.90
C ASN A 20 1.74 0.05 -7.37
N ARG A 21 0.41 0.16 -7.27
CA ARG A 21 -0.23 1.35 -6.69
C ARG A 21 0.23 1.62 -5.26
N LEU A 22 0.36 0.57 -4.45
CA LEU A 22 0.83 0.72 -3.07
C LEU A 22 2.32 1.06 -3.03
N ALA A 23 3.16 0.28 -3.72
CA ALA A 23 4.60 0.46 -3.75
C ALA A 23 5.00 1.83 -4.33
N ASP A 24 4.36 2.27 -5.41
CA ASP A 24 4.63 3.56 -6.04
C ASP A 24 4.31 4.75 -5.12
N THR A 25 3.29 4.60 -4.27
CA THR A 25 2.90 5.63 -3.30
C THR A 25 3.86 5.65 -2.11
N VAL A 26 4.31 4.49 -1.64
CA VAL A 26 5.17 4.38 -0.46
C VAL A 26 6.63 4.70 -0.80
N LYS A 27 7.15 4.23 -1.94
CA LYS A 27 8.58 4.36 -2.28
C LYS A 27 9.10 5.79 -2.37
N ILE A 28 8.23 6.77 -2.65
CA ILE A 28 8.65 8.17 -2.72
C ILE A 28 9.10 8.73 -1.37
N THR A 29 8.74 8.08 -0.27
CA THR A 29 9.09 8.50 1.09
C THR A 29 10.42 7.92 1.58
N LEU A 30 11.06 7.07 0.77
CA LEU A 30 12.27 6.35 1.16
C LEU A 30 13.49 7.28 1.31
N GLY A 31 14.20 7.13 2.42
CA GLY A 31 15.52 7.72 2.66
C GLY A 31 15.49 9.20 3.06
N PRO A 32 16.68 9.81 3.23
CA PRO A 32 16.82 11.16 3.80
C PRO A 32 16.28 12.28 2.89
N LYS A 33 15.99 11.97 1.62
CA LYS A 33 15.36 12.88 0.64
C LYS A 33 13.96 12.43 0.23
N GLY A 34 13.33 11.58 1.04
CA GLY A 34 11.96 11.15 0.86
C GLY A 34 11.01 12.35 0.79
N ARG A 35 9.99 12.24 -0.05
CA ARG A 35 8.92 13.22 -0.18
C ARG A 35 7.78 12.88 0.76
N ASN A 36 6.93 13.87 1.03
CA ASN A 36 5.72 13.66 1.80
C ASN A 36 4.57 13.20 0.90
N VAL A 37 3.72 12.36 1.46
CA VAL A 37 2.40 12.00 0.95
C VAL A 37 1.35 12.78 1.73
N VAL A 38 0.31 13.22 1.02
CA VAL A 38 -0.85 13.90 1.62
C VAL A 38 -2.01 12.91 1.66
N LEU A 39 -2.50 12.63 2.85
CA LEU A 39 -3.60 11.72 3.14
C LEU A 39 -4.82 12.53 3.54
N ASP A 40 -5.93 12.28 2.88
CA ASP A 40 -7.19 12.94 3.22
C ASP A 40 -7.70 12.46 4.59
N LYS A 41 -8.44 13.33 5.28
CA LYS A 41 -9.08 13.03 6.55
C LYS A 41 -10.53 13.45 6.49
N LYS A 42 -11.42 12.57 6.94
CA LYS A 42 -12.88 12.83 6.98
C LYS A 42 -13.27 14.13 7.68
N TYR A 43 -12.44 14.59 8.63
CA TYR A 43 -12.64 15.85 9.36
C TYR A 43 -11.30 16.53 9.61
N GLY A 44 -11.30 17.87 9.55
CA GLY A 44 -10.12 18.69 9.83
C GLY A 44 -9.19 18.85 8.64
N SER A 45 -7.90 19.09 8.91
CA SER A 45 -6.87 19.24 7.89
C SER A 45 -6.30 17.89 7.44
N PRO A 46 -5.82 17.79 6.18
CA PRO A 46 -5.19 16.57 5.69
C PRO A 46 -3.93 16.23 6.49
N LEU A 47 -3.57 14.95 6.51
CA LEU A 47 -2.34 14.47 7.12
C LEU A 47 -1.21 14.47 6.09
N ILE A 48 -0.14 15.22 6.38
CA ILE A 48 1.08 15.22 5.58
C ILE A 48 2.10 14.35 6.32
N THR A 49 2.56 13.27 5.68
CA THR A 49 3.48 12.31 6.32
C THR A 49 4.46 11.70 5.32
N ASN A 50 5.61 11.26 5.81
CA ASN A 50 6.58 10.42 5.08
C ASN A 50 6.71 9.01 5.68
N ASP A 51 5.87 8.67 6.67
CA ASP A 51 5.85 7.34 7.27
C ASP A 51 5.16 6.32 6.35
N GLY A 52 5.95 5.40 5.79
CA GLY A 52 5.47 4.36 4.88
C GLY A 52 4.42 3.44 5.49
N VAL A 53 4.45 3.17 6.80
CA VAL A 53 3.44 2.31 7.46
C VAL A 53 2.10 3.00 7.50
N THR A 54 2.08 4.28 7.89
CA THR A 54 0.86 5.09 7.91
C THR A 54 0.27 5.22 6.50
N ILE A 55 1.11 5.46 5.49
CA ILE A 55 0.67 5.56 4.09
C ILE A 55 0.08 4.25 3.60
N ALA A 56 0.78 3.12 3.78
CA ALA A 56 0.31 1.82 3.34
C ALA A 56 -1.03 1.43 3.99
N LYS A 57 -1.29 1.86 5.23
CA LYS A 57 -2.54 1.58 5.95
C LYS A 57 -3.76 2.24 5.32
N GLU A 58 -3.61 3.44 4.77
CA GLU A 58 -4.69 4.21 4.14
C GLU A 58 -5.00 3.77 2.70
N ILE A 59 -4.19 2.89 2.10
CA ILE A 59 -4.41 2.42 0.74
C ILE A 59 -5.45 1.30 0.71
N GLU A 60 -6.58 1.61 0.08
CA GLU A 60 -7.67 0.70 -0.23
C GLU A 60 -8.13 0.98 -1.67
N LEU A 61 -8.17 -0.07 -2.49
CA LEU A 61 -8.52 0.04 -3.92
C LEU A 61 -9.94 -0.44 -4.16
N GLU A 62 -10.64 0.20 -5.11
CA GLU A 62 -12.02 -0.14 -5.45
C GLU A 62 -12.14 -1.52 -6.11
N ASP A 63 -11.18 -1.87 -6.99
CA ASP A 63 -11.15 -3.18 -7.61
C ASP A 63 -10.73 -4.25 -6.59
N PRO A 64 -11.53 -5.30 -6.34
CA PRO A 64 -11.22 -6.29 -5.31
C PRO A 64 -9.93 -7.09 -5.57
N PHE A 65 -9.56 -7.31 -6.83
CA PHE A 65 -8.37 -8.10 -7.19
C PHE A 65 -7.11 -7.25 -7.09
N GLU A 66 -7.16 -5.99 -7.51
CA GLU A 66 -6.09 -5.03 -7.23
C GLU A 66 -5.94 -4.82 -5.72
N ASN A 67 -7.05 -4.60 -5.00
CA ASN A 67 -7.01 -4.41 -3.55
C ASN A 67 -6.38 -5.60 -2.83
N MET A 68 -6.65 -6.82 -3.27
CA MET A 68 -6.01 -8.02 -2.71
C MET A 68 -4.47 -7.99 -2.87
N GLY A 69 -3.96 -7.50 -4.00
CA GLY A 69 -2.53 -7.28 -4.20
C GLY A 69 -1.96 -6.22 -3.24
N ALA A 70 -2.64 -5.08 -3.12
CA ALA A 70 -2.26 -4.02 -2.19
C ALA A 70 -2.27 -4.51 -0.72
N GLN A 71 -3.33 -5.20 -0.28
CA GLN A 71 -3.43 -5.71 1.09
C GLN A 71 -2.33 -6.74 1.40
N THR A 72 -1.91 -7.54 0.42
CA THR A 72 -0.81 -8.52 0.60
C THR A 72 0.50 -7.82 0.96
N ILE A 73 0.85 -6.75 0.26
CA ILE A 73 2.09 -6.01 0.52
C ILE A 73 2.00 -5.19 1.81
N LYS A 74 0.84 -4.60 2.10
CA LYS A 74 0.58 -3.95 3.39
C LYS A 74 0.84 -4.88 4.59
N GLU A 75 0.49 -6.16 4.46
CA GLU A 75 0.80 -7.16 5.49
C GLU A 75 2.31 -7.36 5.67
N VAL A 76 3.08 -7.39 4.57
CA VAL A 76 4.55 -7.46 4.59
C VAL A 76 5.15 -6.24 5.29
N SER A 77 4.67 -5.03 4.97
CA SER A 77 5.13 -3.79 5.62
C SER A 77 4.83 -3.82 7.13
N THR A 78 3.62 -4.25 7.51
CA THR A 78 3.20 -4.33 8.91
C THR A 78 4.06 -5.33 9.69
N LYS A 79 4.30 -6.51 9.13
CA LYS A 79 5.10 -7.54 9.77
C LYS A 79 6.58 -7.14 9.92
N THR A 80 7.10 -6.41 8.93
CA THR A 80 8.45 -5.81 9.03
C THR A 80 8.52 -4.81 10.18
N ASN A 81 7.50 -3.94 10.30
CA ASN A 81 7.41 -3.00 11.40
C ASN A 81 7.33 -3.69 12.78
N ASP A 82 6.52 -4.75 12.89
CA ASP A 82 6.34 -5.46 14.17
C ASP A 82 7.63 -6.15 14.62
N ASN A 83 8.44 -6.65 13.68
CA ASN A 83 9.68 -7.35 13.98
C ASN A 83 10.87 -6.40 14.22
N ALA A 84 10.97 -5.33 13.43
CA ALA A 84 12.17 -4.49 13.36
C ALA A 84 11.95 -3.03 13.78
N GLY A 85 10.70 -2.56 13.80
CA GLY A 85 10.35 -1.16 14.09
C GLY A 85 10.74 -0.14 13.01
N ASP A 86 11.33 -0.59 11.90
CA ASP A 86 11.80 0.22 10.77
C ASP A 86 11.91 -0.67 9.51
N GLY A 87 12.24 -0.08 8.35
CA GLY A 87 12.50 -0.79 7.09
C GLY A 87 11.23 -1.09 6.29
N THR A 88 10.09 -0.54 6.68
CA THR A 88 8.80 -0.79 6.06
C THR A 88 8.76 -0.32 4.62
N THR A 89 9.29 0.86 4.32
CA THR A 89 9.37 1.40 2.96
C THR A 89 10.31 0.59 2.07
N THR A 90 11.30 -0.10 2.65
CA THR A 90 12.21 -1.01 1.91
C THR A 90 11.56 -2.36 1.61
N ALA A 91 10.66 -2.83 2.49
CA ALA A 91 9.98 -4.10 2.36
C ALA A 91 8.77 -4.07 1.40
N THR A 92 8.39 -2.86 0.98
CA THR A 92 7.20 -2.55 0.17
C THR A 92 7.62 -2.23 -1.26
#